data_AF-G6G0G5-F1
#
_entry.id   AF-G6G0G5-F1
#
_cell.length_a   1.000
_cell.length_b   1.000
_cell.length_c   1.000
_cell.angle_alpha   90.00
_cell.angle_beta   90.00
_cell.angle_gamma   90.00
#
_symmetry.space_group_name_H-M   'P 1'
#
loop_
_entity.id
_entity.type
_entity.pdbx_description
1 polymer ?
#
loop_
_entity_poly.entity_id
_entity_poly.type
_entity_poly.pdbx_seq_one_letter_code
_entity_poly.pdbx_strand_id
1 'polypeptide(L)'
;MIGLYVLTHWGSTLQFAESGSTKISDPQQLLELRDILQSQYQDGITAIPDAQLNSDGSFSGIFEDEVSSQLTKRFKFTIFANDIISYKLLNANDVENFGELEFAAVAKKKKNCVKGVNCGGTCIAATKVCRKAPDAGTKKKLDKLRNGNTKASQTAQVSAIPPEILAQIKDSPEEIQRVTEIIKTLESDNWNDDYIKTFVKHVVGIRAAGITDRLPAKMTSDPDNITILKDENGREFDHLRGKNSIMKDFKKYLGKSGGDYSIIGEYLEGQARSSWSDASQAYKYHLANQRNGTSDDDYFWLDGKNNAEIAYKEYIDRFGKDKYTESMAAYHAFNYEMLSKIDLPNKNPDGTITILRTENKEVMEKNGLKVGDKNVTMKRGVAESTSLVKEVSVYGTELTVQRVPIHRIVASYLHERYPGKGGSALMGDAENELVAILDKVPFNYTKTVSK
;
A
#
# COMPACT_ATOMS: atom_id res chain seq x y z
N MET A 1 -33.53 -7.67 -34.30
CA MET A 1 -33.56 -7.09 -32.94
C MET A 1 -32.41 -7.72 -32.17
N ILE A 2 -31.31 -6.98 -32.01
CA ILE A 2 -30.07 -7.43 -31.36
C ILE A 2 -30.16 -7.02 -29.90
N GLY A 3 -30.13 -7.99 -28.98
CA GLY A 3 -30.02 -7.77 -27.55
C GLY A 3 -28.57 -7.99 -27.11
N LEU A 4 -27.88 -6.89 -26.79
CA LEU A 4 -26.51 -6.85 -26.29
C LEU A 4 -26.48 -7.25 -24.81
N TYR A 5 -25.82 -8.35 -24.45
CA TYR A 5 -25.48 -8.67 -23.06
C TYR A 5 -24.15 -8.02 -22.71
N VAL A 6 -24.17 -7.06 -21.78
CA VAL A 6 -22.97 -6.52 -21.14
C VAL A 6 -22.72 -7.33 -19.87
N LEU A 7 -21.68 -8.15 -19.87
CA LEU A 7 -21.13 -8.75 -18.67
C LEU A 7 -20.19 -7.73 -18.01
N THR A 8 -20.65 -7.13 -16.91
CA THR A 8 -19.82 -6.34 -16.00
C THR A 8 -18.92 -7.29 -15.19
N HIS A 9 -17.65 -7.40 -15.58
CA HIS A 9 -16.61 -7.98 -14.73
C HIS A 9 -16.15 -6.92 -13.73
N TRP A 10 -16.70 -6.97 -12.51
CA TRP A 10 -16.17 -6.27 -11.34
C TRP A 10 -15.35 -7.26 -10.53
N GLY A 11 -14.04 -7.10 -10.64
CA GLY A 11 -13.03 -7.86 -9.89
C GLY A 11 -11.75 -7.06 -9.85
N SER A 12 -11.81 -5.78 -9.47
CA SER A 12 -10.63 -5.00 -9.14
C SER A 12 -10.06 -5.53 -7.83
N THR A 13 -9.11 -6.46 -7.95
CA THR A 13 -8.15 -6.75 -6.89
C THR A 13 -7.44 -5.43 -6.62
N LEU A 14 -7.67 -4.84 -5.45
CA LEU A 14 -6.81 -3.79 -4.89
C LEU A 14 -5.41 -4.40 -4.72
N GLN A 15 -4.61 -4.37 -5.78
CA GLN A 15 -3.18 -4.57 -5.68
C GLN A 15 -2.62 -3.32 -4.99
N PHE A 16 -2.23 -3.48 -3.73
CA PHE A 16 -1.44 -2.48 -3.02
C PHE A 16 -0.16 -2.19 -3.78
N ALA A 17 0.19 -0.91 -3.86
CA ALA A 17 1.20 -0.31 -4.72
C ALA A 17 2.67 -0.65 -4.36
N GLU A 18 2.91 -1.79 -3.70
CA GLU A 18 4.28 -2.28 -3.43
C GLU A 18 4.84 -3.15 -4.56
N SER A 19 4.02 -3.58 -5.52
CA SER A 19 4.59 -3.96 -6.82
C SER A 19 4.99 -2.65 -7.49
N GLY A 20 6.28 -2.27 -7.42
CA GLY A 20 6.86 -1.06 -8.02
C GLY A 20 6.77 -1.00 -9.55
N SER A 21 5.60 -1.29 -10.11
CA SER A 21 5.31 -1.35 -11.53
C SER A 21 4.51 -0.13 -11.97
N THR A 22 4.99 0.53 -13.02
CA THR A 22 4.32 1.67 -13.66
C THR A 22 3.49 1.17 -14.83
N LYS A 23 2.17 1.41 -14.81
CA LYS A 23 1.30 1.09 -15.95
C LYS A 23 1.69 1.92 -17.18
N ILE A 24 1.74 1.28 -18.35
CA ILE A 24 2.03 1.90 -19.64
C ILE A 24 0.70 2.22 -20.31
N SER A 25 0.35 3.51 -20.36
CA SER A 25 -0.87 4.01 -21.00
C SER A 25 -0.62 4.93 -22.19
N ASP A 26 0.63 5.36 -22.41
CA ASP A 26 0.98 6.21 -23.53
C ASP A 26 0.82 5.45 -24.86
N PRO A 27 0.02 5.96 -25.83
CA PRO A 27 -0.22 5.25 -27.09
C PRO A 27 1.06 4.98 -27.89
N GLN A 28 2.03 5.90 -27.88
CA GLN A 28 3.26 5.72 -28.63
C GLN A 28 4.14 4.62 -28.02
N GLN A 29 4.20 4.56 -26.69
CA GLN A 29 4.89 3.48 -25.98
C GLN A 29 4.22 2.12 -26.18
N LEU A 30 2.89 2.06 -26.19
CA LEU A 30 2.16 0.83 -26.48
C LEU A 30 2.42 0.36 -27.93
N LEU A 31 2.51 1.29 -28.89
CA LEU A 31 2.91 0.97 -30.26
C LEU A 31 4.36 0.46 -30.35
N GLU A 32 5.30 1.09 -29.63
CA GLU A 32 6.69 0.62 -29.57
C GLU A 32 6.80 -0.77 -28.90
N LEU A 33 6.03 -1.02 -27.84
CA LEU A 33 5.96 -2.32 -27.17
C LEU A 33 5.36 -3.39 -28.08
N ARG A 34 4.31 -3.04 -28.85
CA ARG A 34 3.74 -3.92 -29.88
C ARG A 34 4.78 -4.29 -30.92
N ASP A 35 5.53 -3.33 -31.44
CA ASP A 35 6.62 -3.57 -32.40
C ASP A 35 7.67 -4.54 -31.85
N ILE A 36 8.05 -4.38 -30.57
CA ILE A 36 9.00 -5.25 -29.89
C ILE A 36 8.46 -6.68 -29.80
N LEU A 37 7.20 -6.85 -29.37
CA LEU A 37 6.57 -8.16 -29.28
C LEU A 37 6.39 -8.81 -30.67
N GLN A 38 6.04 -8.02 -31.69
CA GLN A 38 5.87 -8.47 -33.07
C GLN A 38 7.19 -8.92 -33.75
N SER A 39 8.35 -8.56 -33.20
CA SER A 39 9.64 -9.12 -33.65
C SER A 39 9.70 -10.65 -33.46
N GLN A 40 8.95 -11.18 -32.47
CA GLN A 40 8.90 -12.59 -32.14
C GLN A 40 7.55 -13.23 -32.42
N TYR A 41 6.45 -12.53 -32.13
CA TYR A 41 5.09 -12.99 -32.40
C TYR A 41 4.60 -12.49 -33.77
N GLN A 42 4.69 -13.36 -34.79
CA GLN A 42 4.49 -12.94 -36.18
C GLN A 42 3.06 -13.12 -36.73
N ASP A 43 2.12 -13.65 -35.94
CA ASP A 43 0.72 -13.84 -36.37
C ASP A 43 -0.07 -12.52 -36.42
N GLY A 44 0.40 -11.50 -35.69
CA GLY A 44 -0.24 -10.19 -35.58
C GLY A 44 -0.72 -9.91 -34.16
N ILE A 45 -0.44 -8.72 -33.63
CA ILE A 45 -0.96 -8.29 -32.33
C ILE A 45 -2.02 -7.23 -32.62
N THR A 46 -3.26 -7.48 -32.22
CA THR A 46 -4.39 -6.57 -32.45
C THR A 46 -4.51 -5.54 -31.34
N ALA A 47 -4.28 -5.94 -30.08
CA ALA A 47 -4.35 -5.04 -28.93
C ALA A 47 -3.35 -5.40 -27.83
N ILE A 48 -3.03 -4.41 -26.99
CA ILE A 48 -2.30 -4.59 -25.72
C ILE A 48 -3.18 -3.95 -24.63
N PRO A 49 -4.19 -4.69 -24.11
CA PRO A 49 -5.11 -4.15 -23.11
C PRO A 49 -4.44 -3.83 -21.77
N ASP A 50 -3.29 -4.46 -21.48
CA ASP A 50 -2.56 -4.25 -20.24
C ASP A 50 -1.05 -4.34 -20.47
N ALA A 51 -0.31 -3.40 -19.91
CA ALA A 51 1.14 -3.35 -19.94
C ALA A 51 1.65 -2.52 -18.75
N GLN A 52 2.75 -2.99 -18.15
CA GLN A 52 3.43 -2.31 -17.06
C GLN A 52 4.94 -2.49 -17.15
N LEU A 53 5.69 -1.48 -16.71
CA LEU A 53 7.13 -1.51 -16.46
C LEU A 53 7.36 -1.76 -14.97
N ASN A 54 7.91 -2.91 -14.62
CA ASN A 54 8.22 -3.29 -13.24
C ASN A 54 9.48 -2.60 -12.73
N SER A 55 9.67 -2.56 -11.41
CA SER A 55 10.80 -1.91 -10.73
C SER A 55 12.15 -2.52 -11.08
N ASP A 56 12.18 -3.80 -11.47
CA ASP A 56 13.37 -4.50 -11.95
C ASP A 56 13.72 -4.17 -13.43
N GLY A 57 12.99 -3.25 -14.06
CA GLY A 57 13.17 -2.88 -15.46
C GLY A 57 12.59 -3.88 -16.46
N SER A 58 11.85 -4.90 -15.99
CA SER A 58 11.10 -5.81 -16.85
C SER A 58 9.76 -5.23 -17.27
N PHE A 59 9.26 -5.63 -18.43
CA PHE A 59 7.88 -5.33 -18.83
C PHE A 59 7.01 -6.56 -18.65
N SER A 60 5.75 -6.37 -18.30
CA SER A 60 4.76 -7.46 -18.29
C SER A 60 3.39 -6.94 -18.67
N GLY A 61 2.51 -7.84 -19.11
CA GLY A 61 1.15 -7.46 -19.45
C GLY A 61 0.42 -8.53 -20.24
N ILE A 62 -0.62 -8.10 -20.95
CA ILE A 62 -1.45 -8.92 -21.82
C ILE A 62 -1.48 -8.30 -23.22
N PHE A 63 -1.31 -9.14 -24.24
CA PHE A 63 -1.61 -8.77 -25.62
C PHE A 63 -2.61 -9.75 -26.24
N GLU A 64 -3.30 -9.28 -27.27
CA GLU A 64 -4.37 -10.00 -27.95
C GLU A 64 -4.05 -10.16 -29.45
N ASP A 65 -4.47 -11.29 -30.01
CA ASP A 65 -4.41 -11.62 -31.43
C ASP A 65 -5.81 -12.10 -31.85
N GLU A 66 -6.53 -11.25 -32.59
CA GLU A 66 -7.83 -11.56 -33.15
C GLU A 66 -7.66 -12.38 -34.44
N VAL A 67 -7.77 -13.71 -34.29
CA VAL A 67 -7.63 -14.66 -35.40
C VAL A 67 -8.86 -14.64 -36.30
N SER A 68 -10.04 -14.48 -35.68
CA SER A 68 -11.33 -14.29 -36.36
C SER A 68 -12.31 -13.60 -35.41
N SER A 69 -13.50 -13.25 -35.91
CA SER A 69 -14.60 -12.73 -35.09
C SER A 69 -15.05 -13.69 -33.97
N GLN A 70 -14.67 -14.95 -34.03
CA GLN A 70 -15.01 -16.00 -33.06
C GLN A 70 -13.84 -16.41 -32.17
N LEU A 71 -12.60 -15.99 -32.49
CA LEU A 71 -11.41 -16.40 -31.75
C LEU A 71 -10.44 -15.24 -31.57
N THR A 72 -10.30 -14.82 -30.30
CA THR A 72 -9.22 -13.95 -29.86
C THR A 72 -8.31 -14.72 -28.92
N LYS A 73 -7.02 -14.79 -29.27
CA LYS A 73 -6.00 -15.36 -28.40
C LYS A 73 -5.52 -14.29 -27.43
N ARG A 74 -5.42 -14.64 -26.15
CA ARG A 74 -4.93 -13.75 -25.11
C ARG A 74 -3.61 -14.27 -24.55
N PHE A 75 -2.56 -13.46 -24.61
CA PHE A 75 -1.23 -13.85 -24.20
C PHE A 75 -0.78 -13.03 -23.01
N LYS A 76 -0.29 -13.70 -21.96
CA LYS A 76 0.50 -13.04 -20.93
C LYS A 76 1.94 -12.97 -21.39
N PHE A 77 2.52 -11.77 -21.42
CA PHE A 77 3.91 -11.57 -21.80
C PHE A 77 4.76 -11.06 -20.62
N THR A 78 6.06 -11.30 -20.72
CA THR A 78 7.11 -10.76 -19.86
C THR A 78 8.34 -10.49 -20.70
N ILE A 79 8.87 -9.28 -20.66
CA ILE A 79 10.16 -8.91 -21.22
C ILE A 79 11.10 -8.69 -20.04
N PHE A 80 11.96 -9.66 -19.76
CA PHE A 80 12.85 -9.64 -18.60
C PHE A 80 13.90 -8.53 -18.70
N ALA A 81 14.53 -8.19 -17.58
CA ALA A 81 15.62 -7.22 -17.53
C ALA A 81 16.84 -7.62 -18.39
N ASN A 82 17.04 -8.92 -18.59
CA ASN A 82 18.05 -9.49 -19.50
C ASN A 82 17.60 -9.56 -20.97
N ASP A 83 16.55 -8.82 -21.32
CA ASP A 83 15.96 -8.66 -22.64
C ASP A 83 15.24 -9.90 -23.20
N ILE A 84 15.16 -11.01 -22.47
CA ILE A 84 14.43 -12.18 -22.93
C ILE A 84 12.94 -11.84 -23.00
N ILE A 85 12.34 -12.07 -24.18
CA ILE A 85 10.89 -11.94 -24.37
C ILE A 85 10.27 -13.31 -24.17
N SER A 86 9.25 -13.38 -23.33
CA SER A 86 8.50 -14.58 -22.98
C SER A 86 7.01 -14.33 -23.09
N TYR A 87 6.25 -15.25 -23.67
CA TYR A 87 4.79 -15.18 -23.67
C TYR A 87 4.14 -16.55 -23.68
N LYS A 88 2.95 -16.61 -23.06
CA LYS A 88 2.13 -17.82 -22.93
C LYS A 88 0.67 -17.49 -23.22
N LEU A 89 0.01 -18.38 -23.96
CA LEU A 89 -1.42 -18.31 -24.22
C LEU A 89 -2.21 -18.59 -22.92
N LEU A 90 -3.17 -17.73 -22.61
CA LEU A 90 -4.02 -17.83 -21.41
C LEU A 90 -5.26 -18.68 -21.66
N ASN A 91 -5.80 -18.66 -22.87
CA ASN A 91 -7.01 -19.35 -23.26
C ASN A 91 -6.73 -20.50 -24.23
N ALA A 92 -5.81 -21.40 -23.86
CA ALA A 92 -5.40 -22.53 -24.69
C ALA A 92 -6.58 -23.46 -25.06
N ASN A 93 -7.53 -23.67 -24.15
CA ASN A 93 -8.69 -24.52 -24.39
C ASN A 93 -9.61 -23.98 -25.50
N ASP A 94 -9.79 -22.66 -25.57
CA ASP A 94 -10.61 -22.03 -26.61
C ASP A 94 -9.99 -22.24 -28.00
N VAL A 95 -8.65 -22.19 -28.05
CA VAL A 95 -7.86 -22.38 -29.27
C VAL A 95 -7.85 -23.86 -29.71
N GLU A 96 -7.73 -24.80 -28.77
CA GLU A 96 -7.75 -26.24 -29.07
C GLU A 96 -9.12 -26.71 -29.57
N ASN A 97 -10.20 -26.18 -28.98
CA ASN A 97 -11.58 -26.51 -29.34
C ASN A 97 -12.10 -25.71 -30.55
N PHE A 98 -11.30 -24.79 -31.09
CA PHE A 98 -11.69 -24.03 -32.27
C PHE A 98 -11.75 -24.94 -33.50
N GLY A 99 -12.97 -25.24 -33.94
CA GLY A 99 -13.23 -25.87 -35.23
C GLY A 99 -13.16 -24.83 -36.33
N GLU A 100 -12.18 -24.96 -37.23
CA GLU A 100 -12.18 -24.19 -38.48
C GLU A 100 -13.42 -24.62 -39.26
N LEU A 101 -14.48 -23.80 -39.23
CA LEU A 101 -15.49 -23.85 -40.27
C LEU A 101 -14.79 -23.45 -41.57
N GLU A 102 -14.50 -24.43 -42.42
CA GLU A 102 -13.90 -24.25 -43.75
C GLU A 102 -14.80 -23.36 -44.62
N PHE A 103 -14.68 -22.04 -44.49
CA PHE A 103 -15.14 -21.12 -45.52
C PHE A 103 -14.03 -21.00 -46.56
N ALA A 104 -14.24 -21.69 -47.68
CA ALA A 104 -13.33 -21.71 -48.80
C ALA A 104 -13.06 -20.30 -49.37
N ALA A 105 -11.77 -20.06 -49.66
CA ALA A 105 -11.16 -19.00 -50.46
C ALA A 105 -11.18 -17.58 -49.82
N VAL A 106 -10.08 -16.84 -49.71
CA VAL A 106 -9.10 -16.45 -50.76
C VAL A 106 -7.78 -15.98 -50.13
N ALA A 107 -6.68 -16.22 -50.86
CA ALA A 107 -5.33 -15.62 -50.79
C ALA A 107 -4.35 -16.06 -49.67
N LYS A 108 -3.26 -16.67 -50.13
CA LYS A 108 -2.01 -16.95 -49.41
C LYS A 108 -1.50 -15.71 -48.66
N LYS A 109 -1.70 -15.66 -47.34
CA LYS A 109 -0.82 -14.92 -46.41
C LYS A 109 -0.23 -15.89 -45.39
N LYS A 110 0.90 -15.47 -44.81
CA LYS A 110 1.80 -16.24 -43.92
C LYS A 110 1.03 -17.19 -42.99
N LYS A 111 1.59 -18.39 -42.78
CA LYS A 111 1.07 -19.43 -41.88
C LYS A 111 0.86 -18.86 -40.48
N ASN A 112 -0.32 -18.32 -40.20
CA ASN A 112 -0.72 -17.93 -38.87
C ASN A 112 -0.95 -19.19 -38.05
N CYS A 113 -0.42 -19.23 -36.83
CA CYS A 113 -0.49 -20.40 -35.96
C CYS A 113 -1.87 -20.57 -35.32
N VAL A 114 -2.93 -20.81 -36.09
CA VAL A 114 -4.33 -20.82 -35.61
C VAL A 114 -4.50 -21.59 -34.30
N LYS A 115 -4.05 -22.86 -34.24
CA LYS A 115 -4.19 -23.74 -33.07
C LYS A 115 -3.02 -23.74 -32.08
N GLY A 116 -2.10 -22.78 -32.20
CA GLY A 116 -0.87 -22.77 -31.41
C GLY A 116 -0.36 -21.38 -31.09
N VAL A 117 0.90 -21.33 -30.66
CA VAL A 117 1.63 -20.11 -30.36
C VAL A 117 2.72 -19.93 -31.41
N ASN A 118 2.71 -18.80 -32.13
CA ASN A 118 3.84 -18.44 -32.98
C ASN A 118 5.03 -18.05 -32.11
N CYS A 119 6.16 -18.72 -32.28
CA CYS A 119 7.41 -18.45 -31.58
C CYS A 119 8.53 -18.21 -32.58
N GLY A 120 8.67 -16.97 -33.04
CA GLY A 120 9.70 -16.56 -33.99
C GLY A 120 9.60 -17.24 -35.35
N GLY A 121 8.37 -17.42 -35.87
CA GLY A 121 8.08 -18.05 -37.16
C GLY A 121 7.81 -19.55 -37.10
N THR A 122 7.88 -20.16 -35.90
CA THR A 122 7.60 -21.59 -35.69
C THR A 122 6.35 -21.76 -34.85
N CYS A 123 5.51 -22.74 -35.18
CA CYS A 123 4.31 -23.06 -34.41
C CYS A 123 4.62 -24.02 -33.27
N ILE A 124 4.42 -23.58 -32.02
CA ILE A 124 4.50 -24.46 -30.85
C ILE A 124 3.10 -24.72 -30.28
N ALA A 125 2.97 -25.80 -29.52
CA ALA A 125 1.70 -26.19 -28.91
C ALA A 125 1.13 -25.07 -28.02
N ALA A 126 -0.20 -24.94 -27.97
CA ALA A 126 -0.95 -23.92 -27.22
C ALA A 126 -0.58 -23.83 -25.73
N THR A 127 -0.16 -24.95 -25.14
CA THR A 127 0.24 -25.05 -23.73
C THR A 127 1.68 -24.64 -23.45
N LYS A 128 2.51 -24.44 -24.48
CA LYS A 128 3.93 -24.10 -24.34
C LYS A 128 4.15 -22.60 -24.21
N VAL A 129 5.28 -22.25 -23.62
CA VAL A 129 5.74 -20.85 -23.47
C VAL A 129 6.77 -20.56 -24.55
N CYS A 130 6.60 -19.49 -25.31
CA CYS A 130 7.67 -19.01 -26.17
C CYS A 130 8.66 -18.20 -25.34
N ARG A 131 9.96 -18.46 -25.54
CA ARG A 131 11.05 -17.65 -24.97
C ARG A 131 12.12 -17.46 -26.02
N LYS A 132 12.46 -16.22 -26.33
CA LYS A 132 13.51 -15.94 -27.32
C LYS A 132 14.21 -14.61 -27.01
N ALA A 133 15.51 -14.55 -27.30
CA ALA A 133 16.27 -13.31 -27.20
C ALA A 133 15.94 -12.41 -28.41
N PRO A 134 15.77 -11.09 -28.22
CA PRO A 134 15.54 -10.15 -29.30
C PRO A 134 16.81 -9.94 -30.13
N ASP A 135 16.63 -9.51 -31.38
CA ASP A 135 17.74 -9.01 -32.18
C ASP A 135 18.25 -7.65 -31.67
N ALA A 136 19.40 -7.21 -32.19
CA ALA A 136 20.04 -5.96 -31.77
C ALA A 136 19.19 -4.70 -32.02
N GLY A 137 18.36 -4.69 -33.07
CA GLY A 137 17.45 -3.57 -33.36
C GLY A 137 16.31 -3.51 -32.35
N THR A 138 15.72 -4.66 -32.05
CA THR A 138 14.68 -4.80 -31.01
C THR A 138 15.22 -4.44 -29.63
N LYS A 139 16.46 -4.83 -29.29
CA LYS A 139 17.13 -4.43 -28.04
C LYS A 139 17.26 -2.91 -27.90
N LYS A 140 17.68 -2.20 -28.96
CA LYS A 140 17.74 -0.73 -28.96
C LYS A 140 16.38 -0.07 -28.72
N LYS A 141 15.31 -0.62 -29.31
CA LYS A 141 13.93 -0.15 -29.05
C LYS A 141 13.54 -0.35 -27.59
N LEU A 142 13.88 -1.51 -27.02
CA LEU A 142 13.60 -1.83 -25.62
C LEU A 142 14.33 -0.88 -24.67
N ASP A 143 15.62 -0.60 -24.92
CA ASP A 143 16.40 0.35 -24.12
C ASP A 143 15.82 1.77 -24.21
N LYS A 144 15.40 2.21 -25.40
CA LYS A 144 14.72 3.49 -25.60
C LYS A 144 13.40 3.54 -24.82
N LEU A 145 12.61 2.47 -24.87
CA LEU A 145 11.31 2.39 -24.19
C LEU A 145 11.47 2.42 -22.66
N ARG A 146 12.47 1.71 -22.12
CA ARG A 146 12.84 1.78 -20.70
C ARG A 146 13.22 3.21 -20.31
N ASN A 147 14.16 3.82 -21.03
CA ASN A 147 14.68 5.16 -20.73
C ASN A 147 13.65 6.28 -20.94
N GLY A 148 12.78 6.14 -21.95
CA GLY A 148 11.70 7.08 -22.24
C GLY A 148 10.63 7.09 -21.16
N ASN A 149 10.30 5.90 -20.63
CA ASN A 149 9.43 5.77 -19.47
C ASN A 149 10.07 6.35 -18.21
N THR A 150 11.37 6.17 -18.00
CA THR A 150 12.07 6.76 -16.87
C THR A 150 11.98 8.29 -16.88
N LYS A 151 12.18 8.96 -18.03
CA LYS A 151 12.15 10.44 -18.12
C LYS A 151 10.75 11.04 -18.02
N ALA A 152 9.76 10.47 -18.71
CA ALA A 152 8.38 10.96 -18.65
C ALA A 152 7.76 10.72 -17.27
N SER A 153 8.02 9.54 -16.69
CA SER A 153 7.61 9.23 -15.32
C SER A 153 8.33 10.14 -14.32
N GLN A 154 9.65 10.36 -14.41
CA GLN A 154 10.38 11.28 -13.53
C GLN A 154 9.85 12.72 -13.59
N THR A 155 9.52 13.25 -14.79
CA THR A 155 9.08 14.65 -14.91
C THR A 155 7.69 14.87 -14.27
N ALA A 156 6.77 13.91 -14.42
CA ALA A 156 5.46 13.95 -13.76
C ALA A 156 5.52 13.58 -12.27
N GLN A 157 6.48 12.75 -11.85
CA GLN A 157 6.69 12.37 -10.45
C GLN A 157 7.25 13.52 -9.61
N VAL A 158 8.13 14.34 -10.19
CA VAL A 158 8.80 15.45 -9.49
C VAL A 158 7.86 16.62 -9.22
N SER A 159 6.84 16.88 -10.06
CA SER A 159 5.90 17.99 -9.86
C SER A 159 4.96 17.81 -8.66
N ALA A 160 4.78 16.58 -8.18
CA ALA A 160 3.97 16.30 -7.00
C ALA A 160 4.73 16.58 -5.68
N ILE A 161 6.07 16.62 -5.73
CA ILE A 161 6.90 16.83 -4.56
C ILE A 161 7.03 18.34 -4.30
N PRO A 162 6.71 18.82 -3.08
CA PRO A 162 6.94 20.22 -2.73
C PRO A 162 8.39 20.66 -2.98
N PRO A 163 8.62 21.85 -3.57
CA PRO A 163 9.96 22.29 -3.98
C PRO A 163 11.01 22.24 -2.86
N GLU A 164 10.61 22.56 -1.64
CA GLU A 164 11.45 22.55 -0.44
C GLU A 164 11.86 21.14 -0.02
N ILE A 165 11.04 20.13 -0.32
CA ILE A 165 11.35 18.71 -0.08
C ILE A 165 12.23 18.21 -1.21
N LEU A 166 11.86 18.52 -2.46
CA LEU A 166 12.64 18.14 -3.64
C LEU A 166 14.08 18.65 -3.54
N ALA A 167 14.29 19.88 -3.05
CA ALA A 167 15.63 20.43 -2.86
C ALA A 167 16.51 19.61 -1.90
N GLN A 168 15.92 18.90 -0.93
CA GLN A 168 16.63 18.05 0.03
C GLN A 168 17.00 16.68 -0.55
N ILE A 169 16.23 16.19 -1.53
CA ILE A 169 16.36 14.82 -2.08
C ILE A 169 16.74 14.78 -3.55
N LYS A 170 16.97 15.94 -4.18
CA LYS A 170 17.22 16.09 -5.64
C LYS A 170 18.36 15.21 -6.16
N ASP A 171 19.33 14.90 -5.31
CA ASP A 171 20.51 14.11 -5.65
C ASP A 171 20.32 12.60 -5.37
N SER A 172 19.14 12.19 -4.88
CA SER A 172 18.77 10.79 -4.59
C SER A 172 17.52 10.37 -5.37
N PRO A 173 17.69 9.78 -6.58
CA PRO A 173 16.56 9.32 -7.40
C PRO A 173 15.67 8.29 -6.70
N GLU A 174 16.26 7.44 -5.87
CA GLU A 174 15.54 6.44 -5.06
C GLU A 174 14.61 7.11 -4.05
N GLU A 175 15.10 8.15 -3.37
CA GLU A 175 14.30 8.89 -2.39
C GLU A 175 13.19 9.72 -3.06
N ILE A 176 13.45 10.30 -4.25
CA ILE A 176 12.42 10.94 -5.07
C ILE A 176 11.31 9.95 -5.39
N GLN A 177 11.65 8.78 -5.93
CA GLN A 177 10.68 7.75 -6.30
C GLN A 177 9.84 7.34 -5.08
N ARG A 178 10.50 7.03 -3.96
CA ARG A 178 9.83 6.63 -2.72
C ARG A 178 8.88 7.71 -2.20
N VAL A 179 9.31 8.96 -2.17
CA VAL A 179 8.46 10.08 -1.75
C VAL A 179 7.25 10.23 -2.66
N THR A 180 7.42 10.09 -3.98
CA THR A 180 6.30 10.12 -4.91
C THR A 180 5.32 8.96 -4.68
N GLU A 181 5.80 7.75 -4.39
CA GLU A 181 4.95 6.61 -4.07
C GLU A 181 4.15 6.83 -2.77
N ILE A 182 4.75 7.46 -1.77
CA ILE A 182 4.05 7.87 -0.53
C ILE A 182 2.95 8.88 -0.84
N ILE A 183 3.25 9.92 -1.62
CA ILE A 183 2.26 10.94 -2.01
C ILE A 183 1.07 10.27 -2.70
N LYS A 184 1.31 9.44 -3.73
CA LYS A 184 0.26 8.72 -4.45
C LYS A 184 -0.58 7.84 -3.52
N THR A 185 0.06 7.18 -2.55
CA THR A 185 -0.63 6.33 -1.58
C THR A 185 -1.58 7.16 -0.72
N LEU A 186 -1.12 8.30 -0.20
CA LEU A 186 -1.94 9.20 0.60
C LEU A 186 -3.06 9.88 -0.22
N GLU A 187 -2.77 10.30 -1.46
CA GLU A 187 -3.79 10.82 -2.39
C GLU A 187 -4.88 9.78 -2.65
N SER A 188 -4.50 8.54 -2.95
CA SER A 188 -5.44 7.44 -3.18
C SER A 188 -6.30 7.10 -1.95
N ASP A 189 -5.82 7.51 -0.77
CA ASP A 189 -6.46 7.31 0.51
C ASP A 189 -7.14 8.59 1.06
N ASN A 190 -7.42 9.54 0.15
CA ASN A 190 -8.19 10.77 0.37
C ASN A 190 -7.61 11.71 1.44
N TRP A 191 -6.31 11.64 1.71
CA TRP A 191 -5.64 12.66 2.53
C TRP A 191 -5.60 13.98 1.77
N ASN A 192 -5.81 15.10 2.47
CA ASN A 192 -5.74 16.42 1.86
C ASN A 192 -4.29 16.82 1.55
N ASP A 193 -4.12 17.69 0.55
CA ASP A 193 -2.81 18.07 0.03
C ASP A 193 -1.90 18.68 1.11
N ASP A 194 -2.43 19.51 2.01
CA ASP A 194 -1.63 20.18 3.04
C ASP A 194 -1.08 19.19 4.08
N TYR A 195 -1.88 18.18 4.45
CA TYR A 195 -1.42 17.10 5.30
C TYR A 195 -0.38 16.23 4.59
N ILE A 196 -0.59 15.90 3.32
CA ILE A 196 0.38 15.12 2.52
C ILE A 196 1.74 15.84 2.48
N LYS A 197 1.75 17.14 2.19
CA LYS A 197 2.97 17.96 2.19
C LYS A 197 3.67 17.91 3.54
N THR A 198 2.93 18.11 4.62
CA THR A 198 3.47 18.12 5.99
C THR A 198 4.01 16.74 6.40
N PHE A 199 3.26 15.68 6.09
CA PHE A 199 3.67 14.31 6.36
C PHE A 199 4.96 13.94 5.61
N VAL A 200 5.04 14.23 4.31
CA VAL A 200 6.21 13.91 3.49
C VAL A 200 7.43 14.74 3.90
N LYS A 201 7.23 16.02 4.25
CA LYS A 201 8.27 16.86 4.86
C LYS A 201 8.87 16.13 6.06
N HIS A 202 8.03 15.55 6.91
CA HIS A 202 8.53 14.84 8.09
C HIS A 202 9.17 13.50 7.78
N VAL A 203 8.64 12.73 6.84
CA VAL A 203 9.26 11.49 6.36
C VAL A 203 10.70 11.74 5.90
N VAL A 204 10.93 12.76 5.07
CA VAL A 204 12.28 13.12 4.60
C VAL A 204 13.13 13.69 5.74
N GLY A 205 12.57 14.59 6.55
CA GLY A 205 13.29 15.24 7.64
C GLY A 205 13.75 14.29 8.75
N ILE A 206 12.95 13.26 9.08
CA ILE A 206 13.29 12.25 10.09
C ILE A 206 14.49 11.41 9.62
N ARG A 207 14.54 11.05 8.33
CA ARG A 207 15.70 10.37 7.73
C ARG A 207 16.93 11.25 7.70
N ALA A 208 16.79 12.49 7.24
CA ALA A 208 17.89 13.46 7.19
C ALA A 208 18.46 13.77 8.60
N ALA A 209 17.65 13.62 9.65
CA ALA A 209 18.08 13.73 11.03
C ALA A 209 18.82 12.49 11.58
N GLY A 210 18.95 11.41 10.80
CA GLY A 210 19.59 10.15 11.20
C GLY A 210 18.78 9.32 12.19
N ILE A 211 17.52 9.68 12.46
CA ILE A 211 16.67 8.97 13.44
C ILE A 211 16.42 7.54 12.97
N THR A 212 16.18 7.36 11.66
CA THR A 212 15.87 6.05 11.10
C THR A 212 17.04 5.09 11.05
N ASP A 213 18.27 5.61 11.15
CA ASP A 213 19.49 4.80 11.05
C ASP A 213 19.77 4.07 12.37
N ARG A 214 19.07 4.47 13.43
CA ARG A 214 19.11 3.87 14.76
C ARG A 214 17.95 2.91 15.02
N LEU A 215 17.08 2.68 14.03
CA LEU A 215 16.01 1.69 14.14
C LEU A 215 16.62 0.28 14.04
N PRO A 216 16.12 -0.70 14.81
CA PRO A 216 16.55 -2.09 14.65
C PRO A 216 16.16 -2.60 13.26
N ALA A 217 16.94 -3.51 12.69
CA ALA A 217 16.60 -4.09 11.40
C ALA A 217 15.38 -5.01 11.53
N LYS A 218 15.28 -5.74 12.66
CA LYS A 218 14.23 -6.71 12.90
C LYS A 218 13.83 -6.73 14.37
N MET A 219 12.57 -7.03 14.61
CA MET A 219 12.02 -7.25 15.94
C MET A 219 11.27 -8.57 15.98
N THR A 220 11.55 -9.42 16.95
CA THR A 220 10.93 -10.74 17.13
C THR A 220 10.24 -10.86 18.47
N SER A 221 9.09 -11.53 18.51
CA SER A 221 8.38 -11.82 19.75
C SER A 221 9.19 -12.74 20.66
N ASP A 222 9.25 -12.41 21.94
CA ASP A 222 9.76 -13.31 22.97
C ASP A 222 8.82 -14.52 23.13
N PRO A 223 9.31 -15.77 23.03
CA PRO A 223 8.48 -16.96 23.23
C PRO A 223 7.78 -17.01 24.60
N ASP A 224 8.42 -16.48 25.65
CA ASP A 224 7.90 -16.48 27.02
C ASP A 224 6.92 -15.31 27.24
N ASN A 225 7.04 -14.24 26.45
CA ASN A 225 6.13 -13.12 26.46
C ASN A 225 6.00 -12.49 25.07
N ILE A 226 5.09 -13.01 24.26
CA ILE A 226 4.96 -12.69 22.83
C ILE A 226 4.78 -11.20 22.52
N THR A 227 4.40 -10.39 23.51
CA THR A 227 4.24 -8.93 23.37
C THR A 227 5.50 -8.12 23.59
N ILE A 228 6.50 -8.69 24.27
CA ILE A 228 7.83 -8.11 24.40
C ILE A 228 8.60 -8.47 23.14
N LEU A 229 9.01 -7.45 22.40
CA LEU A 229 9.76 -7.64 21.17
C LEU A 229 11.24 -7.39 21.43
N LYS A 230 12.09 -8.25 20.88
CA LYS A 230 13.55 -8.17 20.96
C LYS A 230 14.14 -7.92 19.57
N ASP A 231 15.18 -7.11 19.50
CA ASP A 231 15.90 -6.83 18.26
C ASP A 231 16.73 -8.04 17.78
N GLU A 232 17.45 -7.88 16.67
CA GLU A 232 18.38 -8.88 16.16
C GLU A 232 19.52 -9.28 17.13
N ASN A 233 19.74 -8.49 18.20
CA ASN A 233 20.75 -8.73 19.23
C ASN A 233 20.15 -9.25 20.56
N GLY A 234 18.84 -9.53 20.59
CA GLY A 234 18.13 -10.01 21.78
C GLY A 234 17.79 -8.92 22.81
N ARG A 235 17.93 -7.63 22.49
CA ARG A 235 17.59 -6.51 23.36
C ARG A 235 16.13 -6.14 23.23
N GLU A 236 15.44 -6.02 24.36
CA GLU A 236 14.04 -5.61 24.39
C GLU A 236 13.86 -4.18 23.86
N PHE A 237 13.06 -4.03 22.81
CA PHE A 237 12.75 -2.77 22.15
C PHE A 237 13.96 -1.93 21.66
N ASP A 238 15.18 -2.46 21.76
CA ASP A 238 16.46 -1.80 21.46
C ASP A 238 16.47 -0.28 21.77
N HIS A 239 16.69 0.57 20.76
CA HIS A 239 16.72 2.01 20.91
C HIS A 239 15.34 2.67 20.83
N LEU A 240 14.24 1.92 20.75
CA LEU A 240 12.89 2.50 20.76
C LEU A 240 12.50 3.02 22.15
N ARG A 241 13.14 2.53 23.23
CA ARG A 241 12.80 2.87 24.62
C ARG A 241 14.03 3.13 25.49
N GLY A 242 13.83 3.86 26.58
CA GLY A 242 14.81 3.99 27.66
C GLY A 242 15.79 5.14 27.47
N LYS A 243 16.86 5.16 28.28
CA LYS A 243 17.75 6.33 28.42
C LYS A 243 18.37 6.80 27.08
N ASN A 244 18.62 5.88 26.16
CA ASN A 244 19.22 6.16 24.85
C ASN A 244 18.20 6.12 23.71
N SER A 245 16.91 6.29 24.01
CA SER A 245 15.85 6.14 23.02
C SER A 245 15.94 7.14 21.86
N ILE A 246 15.60 6.69 20.66
CA ILE A 246 15.38 7.51 19.46
C ILE A 246 14.28 8.55 19.67
N MET A 247 13.36 8.35 20.64
CA MET A 247 12.31 9.33 20.94
C MET A 247 12.88 10.64 21.47
N LYS A 248 14.10 10.65 22.04
CA LYS A 248 14.81 11.89 22.39
C LYS A 248 15.24 12.66 21.15
N ASP A 249 15.75 11.94 20.15
CA ASP A 249 16.17 12.54 18.88
C ASP A 249 14.96 13.04 18.11
N PHE A 250 13.87 12.26 18.09
CA PHE A 250 12.61 12.67 17.50
C PHE A 250 12.03 13.90 18.19
N LYS A 251 12.01 13.98 19.53
CA LYS A 251 11.60 15.20 20.26
C LYS A 251 12.45 16.41 19.87
N LYS A 252 13.78 16.24 19.75
CA LYS A 252 14.69 17.32 19.34
C LYS A 252 14.43 17.77 17.91
N TYR A 253 14.21 16.83 17.00
CA TYR A 253 13.84 17.10 15.61
C TYR A 253 12.50 17.85 15.53
N LEU A 254 11.50 17.39 16.28
CA LEU A 254 10.17 17.99 16.28
C LEU A 254 10.20 19.44 16.74
N GLY A 255 10.93 19.73 17.83
CA GLY A 255 11.10 21.11 18.31
C GLY A 255 11.79 22.04 17.31
N LYS A 256 12.70 21.52 16.48
CA LYS A 256 13.31 22.29 15.38
C LYS A 256 12.38 22.51 14.19
N SER A 257 11.40 21.62 14.01
CA SER A 257 10.45 21.68 12.90
C SER A 257 9.24 22.57 13.20
N GLY A 258 9.11 23.05 14.45
CA GLY A 258 8.00 23.91 14.89
C GLY A 258 6.89 23.17 15.65
N GLY A 259 7.03 21.86 15.84
CA GLY A 259 6.09 21.06 16.63
C GLY A 259 6.48 21.00 18.12
N ASP A 260 5.63 20.32 18.90
CA ASP A 260 5.80 20.13 20.33
C ASP A 260 5.45 18.70 20.74
N TYR A 261 6.42 18.02 21.34
CA TYR A 261 6.26 16.64 21.78
C TYR A 261 5.28 16.52 22.95
N SER A 262 5.02 17.57 23.73
CA SER A 262 4.01 17.48 24.80
C SER A 262 2.61 17.16 24.25
N ILE A 263 2.27 17.64 23.05
CA ILE A 263 1.00 17.35 22.38
C ILE A 263 0.88 15.85 22.10
N ILE A 264 1.95 15.23 21.59
CA ILE A 264 2.02 13.79 21.34
C ILE A 264 1.93 13.03 22.67
N GLY A 265 2.67 13.47 23.69
CA GLY A 265 2.65 12.86 25.02
C GLY A 265 1.26 12.84 25.65
N GLU A 266 0.52 13.95 25.54
CA GLU A 266 -0.87 14.06 26.02
C GLU A 266 -1.83 13.18 25.22
N TYR A 267 -1.70 13.14 23.89
CA TYR A 267 -2.46 12.19 23.06
C TYR A 267 -2.22 10.74 23.50
N LEU A 268 -0.96 10.34 23.64
CA LEU A 268 -0.59 8.98 24.01
C LEU A 268 -1.03 8.61 25.43
N GLU A 269 -1.01 9.57 26.35
CA GLU A 269 -1.57 9.37 27.69
C GLU A 269 -3.08 9.23 27.67
N GLY A 270 -3.78 10.08 26.91
CA GLY A 270 -5.22 10.00 26.75
C GLY A 270 -5.65 8.67 26.10
N GLN A 271 -4.99 8.27 25.02
CA GLN A 271 -5.24 7.02 24.31
C GLN A 271 -5.04 5.80 25.23
N ALA A 272 -3.98 5.80 26.04
CA ALA A 272 -3.72 4.73 27.00
C ALA A 272 -4.80 4.61 28.08
N ARG A 273 -5.45 5.72 28.46
CA ARG A 273 -6.55 5.70 29.43
C ARG A 273 -7.86 5.26 28.78
N SER A 274 -8.14 5.80 27.59
CA SER A 274 -9.33 5.49 26.81
C SER A 274 -9.16 5.95 25.36
N SER A 275 -9.58 5.11 24.42
CA SER A 275 -9.67 5.48 23.00
C SER A 275 -10.73 6.55 22.71
N TRP A 276 -11.48 6.99 23.73
CA TRP A 276 -12.48 8.06 23.70
C TRP A 276 -12.20 9.18 24.72
N SER A 277 -10.99 9.27 25.28
CA SER A 277 -10.59 10.47 26.04
C SER A 277 -10.60 11.73 25.17
N ASP A 278 -10.66 12.93 25.75
CA ASP A 278 -10.62 14.19 24.99
C ASP A 278 -9.40 14.27 24.06
N ALA A 279 -8.22 13.83 24.53
CA ALA A 279 -7.02 13.81 23.71
C ALA A 279 -7.16 12.86 22.50
N SER A 280 -7.75 11.69 22.72
CA SER A 280 -8.00 10.69 21.68
C SER A 280 -9.05 11.19 20.69
N GLN A 281 -10.14 11.80 21.16
CA GLN A 281 -11.21 12.35 20.33
C GLN A 281 -10.71 13.55 19.51
N ALA A 282 -9.91 14.43 20.10
CA ALA A 282 -9.27 15.53 19.39
C ALA A 282 -8.42 15.03 18.22
N TYR A 283 -7.63 13.97 18.43
CA TYR A 283 -6.82 13.41 17.34
C TYR A 283 -7.67 12.68 16.29
N LYS A 284 -8.70 11.93 16.70
CA LYS A 284 -9.66 11.32 15.75
C LYS A 284 -10.31 12.38 14.88
N TYR A 285 -10.80 13.48 15.46
CA TYR A 285 -11.39 14.59 14.70
C TYR A 285 -10.37 15.25 13.78
N HIS A 286 -9.13 15.46 14.26
CA HIS A 286 -8.04 15.95 13.43
C HIS A 286 -7.82 15.07 12.20
N LEU A 287 -7.64 13.75 12.38
CA LEU A 287 -7.44 12.79 11.29
C LEU A 287 -8.62 12.75 10.31
N ALA A 288 -9.85 12.86 10.82
CA ALA A 288 -11.06 12.93 10.01
C ALA A 288 -11.01 14.15 9.06
N ASN A 289 -10.72 15.34 9.62
CA ASN A 289 -10.52 16.57 8.83
C ASN A 289 -9.41 16.42 7.78
N GLN A 290 -8.36 15.64 8.08
CA GLN A 290 -7.26 15.43 7.13
C GLN A 290 -7.62 14.48 5.99
N ARG A 291 -8.67 13.66 6.13
CA ARG A 291 -9.09 12.65 5.15
C ARG A 291 -10.39 13.01 4.42
N ASN A 292 -10.72 14.31 4.36
CA ASN A 292 -11.95 14.85 3.75
C ASN A 292 -13.25 14.24 4.31
N GLY A 293 -13.19 13.57 5.46
CA GLY A 293 -14.31 12.89 6.08
C GLY A 293 -14.62 13.55 7.41
N THR A 294 -15.75 14.23 7.50
CA THR A 294 -16.22 14.79 8.77
C THR A 294 -17.72 14.58 8.94
N SER A 295 -18.41 13.93 8.02
CA SER A 295 -19.83 13.71 8.22
C SER A 295 -20.04 12.70 9.36
N ASP A 296 -21.16 12.82 10.07
CA ASP A 296 -21.57 11.83 11.07
C ASP A 296 -21.75 10.44 10.44
N ASP A 297 -21.93 10.39 9.11
CA ASP A 297 -22.10 9.16 8.35
C ASP A 297 -20.78 8.48 8.02
N ASP A 298 -19.67 9.22 7.92
CA ASP A 298 -18.35 8.69 7.52
C ASP A 298 -17.74 7.78 8.59
N TYR A 299 -17.90 8.16 9.86
CA TYR A 299 -17.24 7.49 10.99
C TYR A 299 -18.17 7.24 12.16
N PHE A 300 -17.88 6.19 12.92
CA PHE A 300 -18.52 5.96 14.21
C PHE A 300 -17.90 6.89 15.26
N TRP A 301 -18.75 7.58 16.02
CA TRP A 301 -18.38 8.45 17.14
C TRP A 301 -19.13 8.01 18.38
N LEU A 302 -18.44 7.40 19.37
CA LEU A 302 -19.09 6.84 20.56
C LEU A 302 -19.90 7.91 21.32
N ASP A 303 -19.27 9.06 21.56
CA ASP A 303 -19.86 10.18 22.29
C ASP A 303 -20.47 11.23 21.32
N GLY A 304 -20.59 10.90 20.04
CA GLY A 304 -21.00 11.83 18.99
C GLY A 304 -19.87 12.75 18.51
N LYS A 305 -19.95 13.16 17.24
CA LYS A 305 -18.91 13.99 16.58
C LYS A 305 -18.69 15.33 17.26
N ASN A 306 -19.75 15.95 17.79
CA ASN A 306 -19.66 17.27 18.45
C ASN A 306 -18.70 17.26 19.64
N ASN A 307 -18.65 16.18 20.41
CA ASN A 307 -17.71 16.06 21.53
C ASN A 307 -16.26 15.98 21.03
N ALA A 308 -16.02 15.25 19.95
CA ALA A 308 -14.70 15.22 19.31
C ALA A 308 -14.28 16.57 18.71
N GLU A 309 -15.23 17.34 18.18
CA GLU A 309 -15.00 18.70 17.71
C GLU A 309 -14.65 19.66 18.86
N ILE A 310 -15.38 19.57 19.99
CA ILE A 310 -15.10 20.38 21.19
C ILE A 310 -13.70 20.07 21.71
N ALA A 311 -13.39 18.78 21.90
CA ALA A 311 -12.06 18.36 22.34
C ALA A 311 -10.96 18.83 21.38
N TYR A 312 -11.18 18.74 20.06
CA TYR A 312 -10.24 19.29 19.09
C TYR A 312 -10.06 20.80 19.24
N LYS A 313 -11.14 21.58 19.36
CA LYS A 313 -11.06 23.03 19.56
C LYS A 313 -10.27 23.40 20.82
N GLU A 314 -10.48 22.71 21.93
CA GLU A 314 -9.72 22.95 23.17
C GLU A 314 -8.22 22.74 22.99
N TYR A 315 -7.81 21.69 22.27
CA TYR A 315 -6.40 21.46 21.96
C TYR A 315 -5.83 22.51 21.01
N ILE A 316 -6.62 22.97 20.04
CA ILE A 316 -6.21 24.01 19.10
C ILE A 316 -6.08 25.37 19.78
N ASP A 317 -7.01 25.72 20.67
CA ASP A 317 -6.95 26.95 21.45
C ASP A 317 -5.74 26.97 22.40
N ARG A 318 -5.40 25.81 22.96
CA ARG A 318 -4.25 25.67 23.88
C ARG A 318 -2.90 25.69 23.17
N PHE A 319 -2.75 25.02 22.03
CA PHE A 319 -1.45 24.82 21.39
C PHE A 319 -1.24 25.62 20.11
N GLY A 320 -2.31 26.13 19.50
CA GLY A 320 -2.32 26.68 18.15
C GLY A 320 -2.48 25.59 17.09
N LYS A 321 -3.27 25.89 16.05
CA LYS A 321 -3.62 24.94 14.96
C LYS A 321 -2.40 24.38 14.24
N ASP A 322 -1.48 25.26 13.88
CA ASP A 322 -0.30 24.89 13.08
C ASP A 322 0.62 23.97 13.88
N LYS A 323 0.89 24.32 15.14
CA LYS A 323 1.74 23.50 16.03
C LYS A 323 1.11 22.14 16.33
N TYR A 324 -0.20 22.07 16.57
CA TYR A 324 -0.90 20.80 16.76
C TYR A 324 -0.79 19.92 15.51
N THR A 325 -1.10 20.47 14.34
CA THR A 325 -1.06 19.76 13.06
C THR A 325 0.36 19.28 12.73
N GLU A 326 1.36 20.14 12.86
CA GLU A 326 2.78 19.82 12.69
C GLU A 326 3.20 18.66 13.62
N SER A 327 2.79 18.70 14.89
CA SER A 327 3.15 17.67 15.87
C SER A 327 2.55 16.31 15.55
N MET A 328 1.26 16.28 15.20
CA MET A 328 0.56 15.03 14.91
C MET A 328 0.98 14.45 13.54
N ALA A 329 1.22 15.30 12.53
CA ALA A 329 1.76 14.85 11.24
C ALA A 329 3.18 14.28 11.38
N ALA A 330 4.06 14.94 12.15
CA ALA A 330 5.40 14.42 12.44
C ALA A 330 5.36 13.08 13.16
N TYR A 331 4.45 12.92 14.13
CA TYR A 331 4.29 11.69 14.88
C TYR A 331 3.78 10.54 14.00
N HIS A 332 2.83 10.82 13.11
CA HIS A 332 2.36 9.86 12.13
C HIS A 332 3.48 9.46 11.16
N ALA A 333 4.25 10.41 10.64
CA ALA A 333 5.41 10.14 9.78
C ALA A 333 6.49 9.30 10.50
N PHE A 334 6.73 9.54 11.79
CA PHE A 334 7.62 8.71 12.60
C PHE A 334 7.14 7.27 12.70
N ASN A 335 5.85 7.04 12.99
CA ASN A 335 5.28 5.69 13.02
C ASN A 335 5.40 5.01 11.65
N TYR A 336 5.13 5.73 10.56
CA TYR A 336 5.30 5.21 9.20
C TYR A 336 6.75 4.79 8.92
N GLU A 337 7.75 5.64 9.22
CA GLU A 337 9.16 5.31 9.01
C GLU A 337 9.63 4.14 9.90
N MET A 338 9.20 4.11 11.16
CA MET A 338 9.51 3.01 12.07
C MET A 338 8.95 1.68 11.54
N LEU A 339 7.67 1.64 11.20
CA LEU A 339 7.00 0.40 10.78
C LEU A 339 7.41 -0.04 9.36
N SER A 340 7.76 0.90 8.46
CA SER A 340 8.24 0.58 7.12
C SER A 340 9.67 0.01 7.11
N LYS A 341 10.52 0.40 8.06
CA LYS A 341 11.91 -0.09 8.13
C LYS A 341 12.09 -1.37 8.94
N ILE A 342 11.41 -1.50 10.08
CA ILE A 342 11.60 -2.66 10.96
C ILE A 342 10.87 -3.88 10.36
N ASP A 343 11.55 -5.03 10.26
CA ASP A 343 10.89 -6.33 10.06
C ASP A 343 10.19 -6.74 11.37
N LEU A 344 8.85 -6.77 11.37
CA LEU A 344 8.01 -7.00 12.54
C LEU A 344 7.19 -8.28 12.39
N PRO A 345 6.78 -8.92 13.50
CA PRO A 345 5.76 -9.96 13.41
C PRO A 345 4.51 -9.40 12.75
N ASN A 346 3.87 -10.20 11.89
CA ASN A 346 2.67 -9.82 11.14
C ASN A 346 2.81 -8.66 10.15
N LYS A 347 4.02 -8.11 9.94
CA LYS A 347 4.29 -7.25 8.79
C LYS A 347 4.35 -8.10 7.53
N ASN A 348 3.67 -7.64 6.49
CA ASN A 348 3.60 -8.31 5.21
C ASN A 348 4.55 -7.67 4.19
N PRO A 349 5.01 -8.42 3.17
CA PRO A 349 5.87 -7.88 2.11
C PRO A 349 5.20 -6.88 1.14
N ASP A 350 3.92 -6.55 1.35
CA ASP A 350 3.12 -5.64 0.54
C ASP A 350 2.77 -4.33 1.28
N GLY A 351 3.52 -4.00 2.34
CA GLY A 351 3.40 -2.71 3.02
C GLY A 351 2.23 -2.63 3.97
N THR A 352 1.66 -3.79 4.29
CA THR A 352 0.57 -3.92 5.24
C THR A 352 1.03 -4.62 6.51
N ILE A 353 0.33 -4.37 7.61
CA ILE A 353 0.46 -5.11 8.86
C ILE A 353 -0.85 -5.84 9.09
N THR A 354 -0.77 -7.15 9.32
CA THR A 354 -1.92 -7.93 9.78
C THR A 354 -2.15 -7.62 11.25
N ILE A 355 -3.29 -7.00 11.55
CA ILE A 355 -3.67 -6.65 12.91
C ILE A 355 -4.89 -7.44 13.37
N LEU A 356 -4.96 -7.62 14.67
CA LEU A 356 -6.01 -8.35 15.37
C LEU A 356 -6.88 -7.34 16.13
N ARG A 357 -8.20 -7.51 16.09
CA ARG A 357 -9.10 -6.68 16.89
C ARG A 357 -10.31 -7.45 17.35
N THR A 358 -10.67 -7.32 18.63
CA THR A 358 -11.90 -7.89 19.17
C THR A 358 -13.04 -6.87 19.14
N GLU A 359 -14.20 -7.29 18.66
CA GLU A 359 -15.44 -6.50 18.65
C GLU A 359 -16.44 -6.98 19.69
N ASN A 360 -17.35 -6.08 20.07
CA ASN A 360 -18.53 -6.44 20.83
C ASN A 360 -19.45 -7.30 19.97
N LYS A 361 -20.01 -8.36 20.56
CA LYS A 361 -20.96 -9.25 19.90
C LYS A 361 -22.15 -8.49 19.30
N GLU A 362 -22.71 -7.54 20.05
CA GLU A 362 -23.83 -6.69 19.59
C GLU A 362 -23.47 -5.85 18.35
N VAL A 363 -22.21 -5.42 18.23
CA VAL A 363 -21.74 -4.68 17.04
C VAL A 363 -21.69 -5.62 15.83
N MET A 364 -21.22 -6.86 16.01
CA MET A 364 -21.21 -7.84 14.92
C MET A 364 -22.63 -8.19 14.48
N GLU A 365 -23.54 -8.43 15.41
CA GLU A 365 -24.95 -8.76 15.15
C GLU A 365 -25.69 -7.60 14.47
N LYS A 366 -25.47 -6.35 14.91
CA LYS A 366 -26.06 -5.15 14.30
C LYS A 366 -25.64 -4.98 12.84
N ASN A 367 -24.44 -5.42 12.47
CA ASN A 367 -23.94 -5.40 11.09
C ASN A 367 -24.27 -6.70 10.32
N GLY A 368 -25.04 -7.62 10.91
CA GLY A 368 -25.42 -8.88 10.27
C GLY A 368 -24.26 -9.86 10.06
N LEU A 369 -23.15 -9.67 10.77
CA LEU A 369 -21.91 -10.43 10.57
C LEU A 369 -21.88 -11.71 11.40
N LYS A 370 -21.27 -12.76 10.84
CA LYS A 370 -21.13 -14.08 11.46
C LYS A 370 -19.69 -14.57 11.39
N VAL A 371 -19.31 -15.38 12.37
CA VAL A 371 -18.00 -16.04 12.39
C VAL A 371 -17.82 -16.80 11.07
N GLY A 372 -16.71 -16.53 10.38
CA GLY A 372 -16.40 -17.10 9.07
C GLY A 372 -16.48 -16.09 7.92
N ASP A 373 -17.19 -14.98 8.09
CA ASP A 373 -17.32 -13.94 7.07
C ASP A 373 -15.94 -13.39 6.64
N LYS A 374 -15.76 -13.19 5.33
CA LYS A 374 -14.50 -12.78 4.71
C LYS A 374 -14.66 -11.48 3.94
N ASN A 375 -13.60 -10.67 3.96
CA ASN A 375 -13.49 -9.42 3.22
C ASN A 375 -14.68 -8.47 3.43
N VAL A 376 -15.21 -8.44 4.65
CA VAL A 376 -16.34 -7.57 5.01
C VAL A 376 -15.83 -6.20 5.45
N THR A 377 -16.62 -5.17 5.24
CA THR A 377 -16.37 -3.83 5.75
C THR A 377 -17.53 -3.43 6.66
N MET A 378 -17.24 -2.62 7.68
CA MET A 378 -18.28 -1.99 8.49
C MET A 378 -17.84 -0.59 8.91
N LYS A 379 -18.79 0.22 9.36
CA LYS A 379 -18.51 1.56 9.86
C LYS A 379 -17.65 1.46 11.12
N ARG A 380 -16.52 2.19 11.14
CA ARG A 380 -15.54 2.23 12.23
C ARG A 380 -15.32 3.66 12.68
N GLY A 381 -14.74 3.86 13.87
CA GLY A 381 -14.18 5.16 14.20
C GLY A 381 -12.91 5.42 13.38
N VAL A 382 -12.46 6.67 13.42
CA VAL A 382 -11.36 7.16 12.58
C VAL A 382 -10.03 6.48 12.93
N ALA A 383 -9.78 6.27 14.22
CA ALA A 383 -8.56 5.67 14.73
C ALA A 383 -8.92 4.69 15.84
N GLU A 384 -8.61 3.42 15.64
CA GLU A 384 -9.10 2.32 16.46
C GLU A 384 -7.94 1.52 17.05
N SER A 385 -8.07 1.16 18.34
CA SER A 385 -7.13 0.28 19.02
C SER A 385 -7.17 -1.12 18.44
N THR A 386 -6.01 -1.66 18.13
CA THR A 386 -5.82 -3.00 17.56
C THR A 386 -4.57 -3.61 18.16
N SER A 387 -4.32 -4.87 17.87
CA SER A 387 -3.22 -5.63 18.46
C SER A 387 -2.31 -6.18 17.37
N LEU A 388 -1.00 -5.95 17.52
CA LEU A 388 0.02 -6.41 16.57
C LEU A 388 0.21 -7.93 16.57
N VAL A 389 0.42 -8.57 17.73
CA VAL A 389 0.93 -9.95 17.81
C VAL A 389 -0.09 -10.96 18.35
N LYS A 390 -0.84 -10.59 19.38
CA LYS A 390 -1.83 -11.45 20.05
C LYS A 390 -3.17 -10.75 20.17
N GLU A 391 -4.27 -11.49 20.19
CA GLU A 391 -5.57 -10.92 20.48
C GLU A 391 -5.63 -10.36 21.91
N VAL A 392 -6.31 -9.24 22.09
CA VAL A 392 -6.57 -8.63 23.39
C VAL A 392 -8.05 -8.32 23.49
N SER A 393 -8.71 -8.89 24.50
CA SER A 393 -10.16 -8.82 24.74
C SER A 393 -10.44 -7.84 25.88
N VAL A 394 -10.48 -6.54 25.59
CA VAL A 394 -10.80 -5.51 26.60
C VAL A 394 -12.32 -5.36 26.75
N TYR A 395 -13.00 -5.07 25.64
CA TYR A 395 -14.44 -4.82 25.63
C TYR A 395 -15.23 -5.89 24.86
N GLY A 396 -14.61 -6.56 23.88
CA GLY A 396 -15.28 -7.49 22.98
C GLY A 396 -14.61 -8.87 22.91
N THR A 397 -15.35 -9.85 22.40
CA THR A 397 -14.88 -11.24 22.25
C THR A 397 -14.83 -11.69 20.78
N GLU A 398 -15.30 -10.87 19.84
CA GLU A 398 -15.42 -11.29 18.45
C GLU A 398 -14.17 -10.90 17.66
N LEU A 399 -13.31 -11.87 17.36
CA LEU A 399 -12.01 -11.61 16.75
C LEU A 399 -12.12 -11.37 15.24
N THR A 400 -11.68 -10.19 14.84
CA THR A 400 -11.48 -9.78 13.46
C THR A 400 -9.99 -9.69 13.13
N VAL A 401 -9.65 -10.04 11.90
CA VAL A 401 -8.27 -9.99 11.38
C VAL A 401 -8.26 -9.23 10.06
N GLN A 402 -7.36 -8.27 9.92
CA GLN A 402 -7.32 -7.36 8.78
C GLN A 402 -5.90 -6.96 8.42
N ARG A 403 -5.64 -6.79 7.12
CA ARG A 403 -4.36 -6.25 6.61
C ARG A 403 -4.51 -4.75 6.47
N VAL A 404 -3.76 -3.98 7.26
CA VAL A 404 -3.84 -2.51 7.26
C VAL A 404 -2.56 -1.93 6.68
N PRO A 405 -2.65 -1.00 5.71
CA PRO A 405 -1.48 -0.31 5.17
C PRO A 405 -0.72 0.46 6.24
N ILE A 406 0.62 0.47 6.18
CA ILE A 406 1.45 1.12 7.20
C ILE A 406 1.13 2.61 7.34
N HIS A 407 0.78 3.32 6.26
CA HIS A 407 0.41 4.75 6.30
C HIS A 407 -0.94 5.02 6.98
N ARG A 408 -1.66 3.98 7.41
CA ARG A 408 -2.87 4.08 8.23
C ARG A 408 -2.63 3.74 9.70
N ILE A 409 -1.41 3.38 10.09
CA ILE A 409 -1.05 3.14 11.50
C ILE A 409 -0.52 4.45 12.10
N VAL A 410 -1.27 5.02 13.02
CA VAL A 410 -1.05 6.38 13.54
C VAL A 410 -0.42 6.42 14.93
N ALA A 411 -0.37 5.28 15.64
CA ALA A 411 0.37 5.14 16.89
C ALA A 411 0.75 3.68 17.11
N SER A 412 1.80 3.46 17.90
CA SER A 412 2.31 2.13 18.21
C SER A 412 2.82 2.04 19.64
N TYR A 413 2.59 0.90 20.29
CA TYR A 413 3.15 0.63 21.62
C TYR A 413 4.69 0.51 21.60
N LEU A 414 5.33 0.28 20.45
CA LEU A 414 6.75 -0.13 20.37
C LEU A 414 7.75 0.86 20.96
N HIS A 415 7.49 2.16 20.86
CA HIS A 415 8.33 3.20 21.43
C HIS A 415 7.79 3.69 22.77
N GLU A 416 8.42 4.70 23.36
CA GLU A 416 8.01 5.24 24.65
C GLU A 416 7.14 6.50 24.54
N ARG A 417 6.26 6.70 25.53
CA ARG A 417 5.46 7.93 25.66
C ARG A 417 6.33 9.11 26.02
N TYR A 418 7.23 8.92 26.97
CA TYR A 418 8.08 9.97 27.53
C TYR A 418 9.55 9.73 27.15
N PRO A 419 10.13 10.56 26.27
CA PRO A 419 11.50 10.39 25.79
C PRO A 419 12.53 10.25 26.94
N GLY A 420 13.21 9.12 26.99
CA GLY A 420 14.21 8.74 27.97
C GLY A 420 13.74 7.94 29.16
N LYS A 421 12.47 7.54 29.26
CA LYS A 421 11.89 6.98 30.50
C LYS A 421 11.70 5.46 30.46
N GLY A 422 11.64 4.83 29.30
CA GLY A 422 11.61 3.37 29.14
C GLY A 422 10.24 2.70 29.17
N GLY A 423 9.14 3.46 29.29
CA GLY A 423 7.78 2.90 29.26
C GLY A 423 7.24 2.67 27.85
N SER A 424 6.09 2.01 27.73
CA SER A 424 5.32 1.95 26.47
C SER A 424 4.73 3.32 26.11
N ALA A 425 4.49 3.55 24.82
CA ALA A 425 3.76 4.72 24.33
C ALA A 425 2.30 4.71 24.82
N LEU A 426 1.69 3.53 24.85
CA LEU A 426 0.27 3.32 25.13
C LEU A 426 0.09 2.68 26.51
N MET A 427 -1.03 1.99 26.78
CA MET A 427 -1.36 1.52 28.13
C MET A 427 -0.34 0.52 28.70
N GLY A 428 0.30 -0.27 27.84
CA GLY A 428 1.37 -1.19 28.23
C GLY A 428 1.70 -2.19 27.14
N ASP A 429 2.65 -3.06 27.41
CA ASP A 429 3.09 -4.07 26.43
C ASP A 429 2.07 -5.19 26.28
N ALA A 430 1.35 -5.51 27.35
CA ALA A 430 0.36 -6.58 27.36
C ALA A 430 -0.79 -6.37 26.35
N GLU A 431 -1.07 -5.12 25.95
CA GLU A 431 -2.06 -4.79 24.92
C GLU A 431 -1.50 -4.85 23.50
N ASN A 432 -0.16 -4.78 23.36
CA ASN A 432 0.58 -4.75 22.10
C ASN A 432 -0.11 -3.88 21.03
N GLU A 433 -0.54 -2.69 21.48
CA GLU A 433 -1.50 -1.86 20.79
C GLU A 433 -0.89 -1.15 19.58
N LEU A 434 -1.57 -1.23 18.45
CA LEU A 434 -1.45 -0.29 17.34
C LEU A 434 -2.76 0.49 17.22
N VAL A 435 -2.67 1.79 17.00
CA VAL A 435 -3.85 2.60 16.66
C VAL A 435 -3.87 2.79 15.15
N ALA A 436 -4.98 2.41 14.53
CA ALA A 436 -5.05 2.29 13.09
C ALA A 436 -6.34 2.88 12.51
N ILE A 437 -6.26 3.42 11.30
CA ILE A 437 -7.41 3.91 10.54
C ILE A 437 -8.02 2.76 9.74
N LEU A 438 -9.19 2.28 10.19
CA LEU A 438 -9.79 1.03 9.69
C LEU A 438 -10.94 1.24 8.71
N ASP A 439 -11.34 2.48 8.46
CA ASP A 439 -12.44 2.79 7.54
C ASP A 439 -12.21 2.16 6.17
N LYS A 440 -13.22 1.48 5.62
CA LYS A 440 -13.17 0.79 4.32
C LYS A 440 -12.04 -0.25 4.19
N VAL A 441 -11.32 -0.59 5.25
CA VAL A 441 -10.38 -1.72 5.23
C VAL A 441 -11.17 -3.01 5.45
N PRO A 442 -11.15 -3.96 4.50
CA PRO A 442 -11.85 -5.21 4.67
C PRO A 442 -11.18 -6.07 5.77
N PHE A 443 -12.00 -6.79 6.52
CA PHE A 443 -11.55 -7.72 7.55
C PHE A 443 -12.21 -9.10 7.40
N ASN A 444 -11.63 -10.07 8.09
CA ASN A 444 -12.17 -11.41 8.25
C ASN A 444 -12.67 -11.59 9.69
N TYR A 445 -13.91 -12.01 9.87
CA TYR A 445 -14.43 -12.39 11.18
C TYR A 445 -14.06 -13.86 11.43
N THR A 446 -13.16 -14.11 12.39
CA THR A 446 -12.45 -15.40 12.47
C THR A 446 -12.99 -16.35 13.53
N LYS A 447 -13.21 -15.88 14.76
CA LYS A 447 -13.66 -16.69 15.90
C LYS A 447 -14.21 -15.80 17.01
N THR A 448 -14.93 -16.40 17.95
CA THR A 448 -15.19 -15.83 19.28
C THR A 448 -14.08 -16.29 20.23
N VAL A 449 -13.46 -15.37 20.97
CA VAL A 449 -12.43 -15.66 21.97
C VAL A 449 -13.04 -15.76 23.37
N SER A 450 -12.52 -16.66 24.20
CA SER A 450 -12.87 -16.72 25.63
C SER A 450 -12.23 -15.55 26.37
N LYS A 451 -12.93 -14.98 27.34
CA LYS A 451 -12.36 -13.98 28.26
C LYS A 451 -11.41 -14.61 29.26
#